data_AF-A0A814SDQ1-F1
#
_entry.id   AF-A0A814SDQ1-F1
#
_cell.length_a   1.000
_cell.length_b   1.000
_cell.length_c   1.000
_cell.angle_alpha   90.00
_cell.angle_beta   90.00
_cell.angle_gamma   90.00
#
_symmetry.space_group_name_H-M   'P 1'
#
loop_
_entity.id
_entity.type
_entity.pdbx_description
1 polymer ?
#
loop_
_entity_poly.entity_id
_entity_poly.type
_entity_poly.pdbx_seq_one_letter_code
_entity_poly.pdbx_strand_id
1 'polypeptide(L)'
;MEFIPTIELAPSNQTYNGLVRAVRNEREDNEALQNQSILPQVILHVWYSFGNIVGYGVEFHTNTAARRLLTAGLYILSLILVASYTANLASELTIAKSKAIISGIDDIKNGKIPFNRIGILVDSAPEEYYLREISNGARNYYPLQSLNDLYLSLLINMIDAAFWDSGTIEYVTNNIYCNLTIIGNDFDKSVFGIVTPQKWLYLVLLLLRNGYMHKI
;
A
#
# COMPACT_ATOMS: atom_id res chain seq x y z
N MET A 1 -30.65 51.82 9.17
CA MET A 1 -30.41 52.45 10.49
C MET A 1 -30.07 51.33 11.45
N GLU A 2 -28.88 50.76 11.34
CA GLU A 2 -27.66 51.21 12.04
C GLU A 2 -27.89 51.38 13.54
N PHE A 3 -27.40 50.42 14.31
CA PHE A 3 -26.83 50.68 15.63
C PHE A 3 -25.57 49.84 15.77
N ILE A 4 -24.45 50.49 15.46
CA ILE A 4 -23.09 50.06 15.78
C ILE A 4 -22.97 50.16 17.31
N PRO A 5 -22.69 49.08 18.07
CA PRO A 5 -22.22 49.25 19.42
C PRO A 5 -20.73 49.60 19.35
N THR A 6 -20.44 50.85 19.66
CA THR A 6 -19.12 51.38 19.97
C THR A 6 -18.38 50.46 20.92
N ILE A 7 -17.21 49.99 20.50
CA ILE A 7 -16.23 49.31 21.36
C ILE A 7 -15.67 50.38 22.30
N GLU A 8 -16.23 50.46 23.50
CA GLU A 8 -15.65 51.21 24.59
C GLU A 8 -14.45 50.41 25.11
N LEU A 9 -13.24 50.87 24.75
CA LEU A 9 -11.98 50.29 25.22
C LEU A 9 -11.87 50.52 26.73
N ALA A 10 -12.32 49.53 27.51
CA ALA A 10 -12.07 49.49 28.94
C ALA A 10 -10.56 49.50 29.21
N PRO A 11 -10.07 50.30 30.18
CA PRO A 11 -8.65 50.48 30.44
C PRO A 11 -8.00 49.14 30.78
N SER A 12 -6.87 48.84 30.14
CA SER A 12 -6.10 47.58 30.19
C SER A 12 -5.87 47.03 31.61
N ASN A 13 -5.90 47.88 32.64
CA ASN A 13 -5.76 47.50 34.05
C ASN A 13 -6.89 46.63 34.63
N GLN A 14 -8.10 46.62 34.05
CA GLN A 14 -9.19 45.76 34.55
C GLN A 14 -9.07 44.30 34.07
N THR A 15 -8.58 44.08 32.85
CA THR A 15 -8.45 42.73 32.26
C THR A 15 -7.33 41.92 32.91
N TYR A 16 -6.19 42.55 33.23
CA TYR A 16 -5.12 41.91 34.00
C TYR A 16 -5.58 41.54 35.42
N ASN A 17 -6.37 42.40 36.06
CA ASN A 17 -6.92 42.11 37.39
C ASN A 17 -7.95 40.97 37.36
N GLY A 18 -8.71 40.82 36.27
CA GLY A 18 -9.62 39.69 36.05
C GLY A 18 -8.88 38.36 35.83
N LEU A 19 -7.82 38.36 35.01
CA LEU A 19 -6.97 37.18 34.79
C LEU A 19 -6.21 36.78 36.06
N VAL A 20 -5.63 37.75 36.78
CA VAL A 20 -4.94 37.49 38.05
C VAL A 20 -5.91 37.00 39.11
N ARG A 21 -7.15 37.51 39.16
CA ARG A 21 -8.21 36.96 40.03
C ARG A 21 -8.63 35.55 39.63
N ALA A 22 -8.81 35.27 38.34
CA ALA A 22 -9.17 33.94 37.87
C ALA A 22 -8.07 32.91 38.19
N VAL A 23 -6.80 33.28 37.97
CA VAL A 23 -5.63 32.45 38.33
C VAL A 23 -5.48 32.30 39.85
N ARG A 24 -5.85 33.31 40.64
CA ARG A 24 -5.82 33.23 42.11
C ARG A 24 -6.95 32.35 42.66
N ASN A 25 -8.17 32.52 42.15
CA ASN A 25 -9.34 31.72 42.54
C ASN A 25 -9.12 30.24 42.22
N GLU A 26 -8.45 29.95 41.12
CA GLU A 26 -8.13 28.59 40.73
C GLU A 26 -7.07 27.88 41.60
N ARG A 27 -6.25 28.65 42.34
CA ARG A 27 -5.34 28.10 43.36
C ARG A 27 -6.06 27.80 44.68
N GLU A 28 -7.24 28.37 44.92
CA GLU A 28 -8.00 28.15 46.16
C GLU A 28 -8.90 26.90 46.07
N ASP A 29 -9.42 26.58 44.88
CA ASP A 29 -10.31 25.42 44.67
C ASP A 29 -9.56 24.07 44.51
N ASN A 30 -8.24 24.09 44.38
CA ASN A 30 -7.42 22.88 44.20
C ASN A 30 -6.40 22.74 45.33
N GLU A 31 -6.75 21.94 46.34
CA GLU A 31 -5.88 21.65 47.50
C GLU A 31 -4.51 21.06 47.08
N ALA A 32 -4.42 20.44 45.89
CA ALA A 32 -3.18 19.90 45.33
C ALA A 32 -2.16 20.98 44.87
N LEU A 33 -2.59 22.22 44.65
CA LEU A 33 -1.75 23.30 44.07
C LEU A 33 -1.32 24.36 45.09
N GLN A 34 -1.88 24.37 46.29
CA GLN A 34 -1.79 25.51 47.20
C GLN A 34 -0.44 25.61 47.95
N ASN A 35 0.30 24.51 48.11
CA ASN A 35 1.53 24.48 48.95
C ASN A 35 2.75 23.79 48.30
N GLN A 36 2.83 23.74 46.97
CA GLN A 36 3.90 23.01 46.29
C GLN A 36 4.78 23.91 45.42
N SER A 37 6.10 23.71 45.52
CA SER A 37 7.15 24.32 44.69
C SER A 37 6.82 24.23 43.19
N ILE A 38 7.35 25.12 42.37
CA ILE A 38 7.12 25.15 40.91
C ILE A 38 7.43 23.82 40.21
N LEU A 39 8.33 22.99 40.77
CA LEU A 39 8.75 21.70 40.20
C LEU A 39 7.61 20.65 40.20
N PRO A 40 6.97 20.33 41.33
CA PRO A 40 5.83 19.42 41.35
C PRO A 40 4.65 19.84 40.46
N GLN A 41 4.39 21.15 40.32
CA GLN A 41 3.31 21.64 39.45
C GLN A 41 3.60 21.33 37.98
N VAL A 42 4.85 21.48 37.54
CA VAL A 42 5.27 21.12 36.18
C VAL A 42 5.17 19.61 35.97
N ILE A 43 5.56 18.80 36.95
CA ILE A 43 5.45 17.34 36.88
C ILE A 43 3.99 16.90 36.73
N LEU A 44 3.07 17.51 37.49
CA LEU A 44 1.64 17.25 37.38
C LEU A 44 1.08 17.61 36.00
N HIS A 45 1.52 18.73 35.41
CA HIS A 45 1.12 19.11 34.06
C HIS A 45 1.68 18.19 32.97
N VAL A 46 2.94 17.74 33.10
CA VAL A 46 3.55 16.77 32.19
C VAL A 46 2.83 15.42 32.30
N TRP A 47 2.52 14.98 33.52
CA TRP A 47 1.75 13.77 33.78
C TRP A 47 0.34 13.86 33.20
N TYR A 48 -0.33 15.01 33.35
CA TYR A 48 -1.62 15.27 32.72
C TYR A 48 -1.55 15.23 31.20
N SER A 49 -0.56 15.89 30.59
CA SER A 49 -0.38 15.87 29.13
C SER A 49 -0.12 14.46 28.62
N PHE A 50 0.70 13.67 29.34
CA PHE A 50 0.96 12.28 29.03
C PHE A 50 -0.31 11.42 29.14
N GLY A 51 -1.12 11.57 30.19
CA GLY A 51 -2.39 10.86 30.35
C GLY A 51 -3.38 11.14 29.22
N ASN A 52 -3.51 12.41 28.81
CA ASN A 52 -4.37 12.80 27.67
C ASN A 52 -3.86 12.24 26.33
N ILE A 53 -2.54 12.15 26.15
CA ILE A 53 -1.94 11.57 24.93
C ILE A 53 -2.17 10.06 24.87
N VAL A 54 -2.08 9.35 26.00
CA VAL A 54 -2.20 7.88 26.04
C VAL A 54 -3.65 7.41 26.20
N GLY A 55 -4.62 8.33 26.37
CA GLY A 55 -6.04 8.01 26.47
C GLY A 55 -6.47 7.48 27.85
N TYR A 56 -5.60 7.57 28.86
CA TYR A 56 -6.00 7.41 30.25
C TYR A 56 -6.75 8.68 30.63
N GLY A 57 -8.09 8.65 30.54
CA GLY A 57 -8.95 9.78 30.88
C GLY A 57 -8.74 10.22 32.33
N VAL A 58 -7.87 11.21 32.54
CA VAL A 58 -7.67 11.79 33.86
C VAL A 58 -8.77 12.84 34.06
N GLU A 59 -9.83 12.47 34.76
CA GLU A 59 -10.97 13.33 35.06
C GLU A 59 -10.57 14.44 36.05
N PHE A 60 -10.01 15.53 35.54
CA PHE A 60 -9.97 16.80 36.25
C PHE A 60 -11.04 17.72 35.65
N HIS A 61 -11.99 18.15 36.48
CA HIS A 61 -13.02 19.12 36.10
C HIS A 61 -12.36 20.46 35.75
N THR A 62 -12.17 20.72 34.44
CA THR A 62 -11.58 21.99 33.97
C THR A 62 -12.69 23.03 33.77
N ASN A 63 -12.77 23.98 34.71
CA ASN A 63 -13.78 25.05 34.69
C ASN A 63 -13.46 26.19 33.70
N THR A 64 -12.27 26.21 33.10
CA THR A 64 -11.80 27.31 32.23
C THR A 64 -11.78 26.93 30.75
N ALA A 65 -12.29 27.81 29.88
CA ALA A 65 -12.35 27.60 28.42
C ALA A 65 -10.98 27.29 27.76
N ALA A 66 -9.91 27.93 28.23
CA ALA A 66 -8.55 27.73 27.69
C ALA A 66 -8.04 26.29 27.89
N ARG A 67 -8.33 25.67 29.04
CA ARG A 67 -7.91 24.28 29.33
C ARG A 67 -8.66 23.25 28.48
N ARG A 68 -9.92 23.52 28.15
CA ARG A 68 -10.72 22.66 27.25
C ARG A 68 -10.13 22.63 25.84
N LEU A 69 -9.70 23.78 25.31
CA LEU A 69 -9.05 23.87 24.00
C LEU A 69 -7.70 23.15 23.97
N LEU A 70 -6.88 23.33 25.01
CA LEU A 70 -5.60 22.63 25.12
C LEU A 70 -5.78 21.10 25.21
N THR A 71 -6.76 20.66 25.98
CA THR A 71 -7.10 19.24 26.12
C THR A 71 -7.58 18.66 24.79
N ALA A 72 -8.50 19.34 24.09
CA ALA A 72 -8.94 18.95 22.76
C ALA A 72 -7.79 18.87 21.75
N GLY A 73 -6.86 19.83 21.77
CA GLY A 73 -5.65 19.80 20.95
C GLY A 73 -4.74 18.60 21.23
N LEU A 74 -4.56 18.24 22.51
CA LEU A 74 -3.79 17.05 22.91
C LEU A 74 -4.48 15.74 22.50
N TYR A 75 -5.81 15.68 22.56
CA TYR A 75 -6.57 14.53 22.04
C TYR A 75 -6.41 14.39 20.52
N ILE A 76 -6.47 15.49 19.77
CA ILE A 76 -6.25 15.45 18.31
C ILE A 76 -4.81 15.02 18.00
N LEU A 77 -3.82 15.53 18.75
CA LEU A 77 -2.42 15.13 18.61
C LEU A 77 -2.23 13.63 18.88
N SER A 78 -2.86 13.10 19.93
CA SER A 78 -2.87 11.66 20.23
C SER A 78 -3.40 10.83 19.07
N LEU A 79 -4.57 11.20 18.53
CA LEU A 79 -5.19 10.50 17.41
C LEU A 79 -4.27 10.47 16.18
N ILE A 80 -3.57 11.57 15.89
CA ILE A 80 -2.61 11.63 14.78
C ILE A 80 -1.43 10.68 15.03
N LEU A 81 -0.85 10.67 16.23
CA LEU A 81 0.28 9.78 16.57
C LEU A 81 -0.10 8.30 16.45
N VAL A 82 -1.25 7.91 17.00
CA VAL A 82 -1.76 6.53 16.89
C VAL A 82 -2.08 6.18 15.44
N ALA A 83 -2.68 7.10 14.68
CA ALA A 83 -2.97 6.90 13.27
C ALA A 83 -1.70 6.71 12.45
N SER A 84 -0.66 7.54 12.65
CA SER A 84 0.63 7.41 11.94
C SER A 84 1.37 6.12 12.30
N TYR A 85 1.35 5.71 13.57
CA TYR A 85 1.93 4.43 13.97
C TYR A 85 1.17 3.25 13.34
N THR A 86 -0.16 3.28 13.37
CA THR A 86 -1.01 2.27 12.74
C THR A 86 -0.80 2.25 11.22
N ALA A 87 -0.63 3.41 10.58
CA ALA A 87 -0.38 3.53 9.14
C ALA A 87 0.99 2.96 8.74
N ASN A 88 2.04 3.26 9.50
CA ASN A 88 3.37 2.69 9.24
C ASN A 88 3.36 1.17 9.44
N LEU A 89 2.71 0.68 10.50
CA LEU A 89 2.55 -0.76 10.75
C LEU A 89 1.71 -1.44 9.64
N ALA A 90 0.62 -0.81 9.22
CA ALA A 90 -0.23 -1.30 8.14
C ALA A 90 0.51 -1.30 6.79
N SER A 91 1.34 -0.29 6.53
CA SER A 91 2.18 -0.21 5.32
C SER A 91 3.14 -1.39 5.23
N GLU A 92 3.78 -1.76 6.34
CA GLU A 92 4.67 -2.92 6.34
C GLU A 92 3.89 -4.24 6.17
N LEU A 93 2.70 -4.35 6.77
CA LEU A 93 1.86 -5.53 6.60
C LEU A 93 1.34 -5.70 5.16
N THR A 94 1.05 -4.60 4.46
CA THR A 94 0.63 -4.64 3.06
C THR A 94 1.80 -4.94 2.12
N ILE A 95 3.01 -4.46 2.42
CA ILE A 95 4.24 -4.81 1.67
C ILE A 95 4.60 -6.30 1.86
N ALA A 96 4.44 -6.85 3.06
CA ALA A 96 4.75 -8.25 3.33
C ALA A 96 3.89 -9.24 2.51
N LYS A 97 2.65 -8.88 2.18
CA LYS A 97 1.77 -9.70 1.34
C LYS A 97 2.03 -9.59 -0.16
N SER A 98 2.79 -8.59 -0.62
CA SER A 98 3.00 -8.32 -2.05
C SER A 98 4.36 -8.79 -2.58
N LYS A 99 5.24 -9.35 -1.75
CA LYS A 99 6.53 -9.86 -2.21
C LYS A 99 6.32 -11.17 -2.98
N ALA A 100 5.97 -11.03 -4.27
CA ALA A 100 6.08 -12.11 -5.23
C ALA A 100 7.50 -12.68 -5.15
N ILE A 101 7.61 -14.00 -5.09
CA ILE A 101 8.88 -14.73 -4.99
C ILE A 101 9.81 -14.36 -6.17
N ILE A 102 9.21 -13.96 -7.28
CA ILE A 102 9.82 -13.64 -8.56
C ILE A 102 9.31 -12.25 -8.94
N SER A 103 10.17 -11.32 -9.36
CA SER A 103 9.73 -10.00 -9.83
C SER A 103 9.60 -9.91 -11.35
N GLY A 104 10.24 -10.82 -12.09
CA GLY A 104 10.16 -10.90 -13.55
C GLY A 104 11.13 -11.92 -14.16
N ILE A 105 11.31 -11.85 -15.47
CA ILE A 105 12.18 -12.77 -16.23
C ILE A 105 13.66 -12.64 -15.83
N ASP A 106 14.10 -11.46 -15.40
CA ASP A 106 15.49 -11.21 -15.02
C ASP A 106 15.90 -12.01 -13.79
N ASP A 107 14.97 -12.23 -12.84
CA ASP A 107 15.20 -13.08 -11.67
C ASP A 107 15.42 -14.55 -12.07
N ILE A 108 14.73 -15.00 -13.12
CA ILE A 108 14.89 -16.34 -13.69
C ILE A 108 16.24 -16.45 -14.40
N LYS A 109 16.62 -15.45 -15.19
CA LYS A 109 17.94 -15.37 -15.86
C LYS A 109 19.09 -15.35 -14.85
N ASN A 110 18.92 -14.68 -13.72
CA ASN A 110 19.89 -14.60 -12.64
C ASN A 110 19.94 -15.87 -11.76
N GLY A 111 19.11 -16.88 -12.03
CA GLY A 111 19.14 -18.16 -11.32
C GLY A 111 18.59 -18.10 -9.90
N LYS A 112 17.67 -17.17 -9.60
CA LYS A 112 17.00 -17.07 -8.29
C LYS A 112 16.16 -18.30 -7.95
N ILE A 113 15.72 -19.02 -8.99
CA ILE A 113 14.91 -20.24 -8.92
C ILE A 113 15.72 -21.38 -9.52
N PRO A 114 15.73 -22.58 -8.92
CA PRO A 114 16.39 -23.73 -9.53
C PRO A 114 15.67 -24.12 -10.83
N PHE A 115 16.46 -24.45 -11.86
CA PHE A 115 15.94 -24.71 -13.21
C PHE A 115 14.89 -25.84 -13.24
N ASN A 116 15.01 -26.83 -12.37
CA ASN A 116 14.05 -27.94 -12.24
C ASN A 116 12.66 -27.54 -11.70
N ARG A 117 12.47 -26.30 -11.23
CA ARG A 117 11.17 -25.76 -10.81
C ARG A 117 10.57 -24.78 -11.82
N ILE A 118 11.18 -24.67 -13.01
CA ILE A 118 10.66 -23.91 -14.14
C ILE A 118 9.95 -24.88 -15.07
N GLY A 119 8.64 -24.71 -15.23
CA GLY A 119 7.83 -25.53 -16.13
C GLY A 119 7.82 -24.95 -17.54
N ILE A 120 8.21 -25.76 -18.53
CA ILE A 120 8.20 -25.37 -19.94
C ILE A 120 7.57 -26.49 -20.77
N LEU A 121 6.67 -26.10 -21.67
CA LEU A 121 6.06 -27.02 -22.62
C LEU A 121 7.08 -27.41 -23.70
N VAL A 122 7.26 -28.70 -23.93
CA VAL A 122 8.19 -29.22 -24.94
C VAL A 122 7.63 -28.94 -26.35
N ASP A 123 8.52 -28.71 -27.32
CA ASP A 123 8.24 -28.43 -28.73
C ASP A 123 7.39 -27.16 -28.93
N SER A 124 7.65 -26.13 -28.12
CA SER A 124 6.89 -24.88 -28.13
C SER A 124 7.77 -23.63 -28.21
N ALA A 125 7.17 -22.50 -28.61
CA ALA A 125 7.86 -21.20 -28.66
C ALA A 125 8.58 -20.81 -27.34
N PRO A 126 7.99 -20.99 -26.14
CA PRO A 126 8.71 -20.69 -24.90
C PRO A 126 9.92 -21.60 -24.63
N GLU A 127 9.96 -22.82 -25.17
CA GLU A 127 11.17 -23.66 -25.11
C GLU A 127 12.31 -23.02 -25.91
N GLU A 128 12.04 -22.57 -27.14
CA GLU A 128 13.05 -21.93 -27.98
C GLU A 128 13.61 -20.68 -27.29
N TYR A 129 12.74 -19.85 -26.71
CA TYR A 129 13.16 -18.69 -25.93
C TYR A 129 14.05 -19.08 -24.75
N TYR A 130 13.66 -20.10 -23.98
CA TYR A 130 14.43 -20.57 -22.82
C TYR A 130 15.83 -21.06 -23.19
N LEU A 131 15.91 -21.85 -24.25
CA LEU A 131 17.17 -22.40 -24.74
C LEU A 131 18.09 -21.29 -25.26
N ARG A 132 17.54 -20.27 -25.92
CA ARG A 132 18.30 -19.13 -26.45
C ARG A 132 18.79 -18.18 -25.37
N GLU A 133 17.94 -17.82 -24.41
CA GLU A 133 18.15 -16.65 -23.54
C GLU A 133 18.51 -16.99 -22.08
N ILE A 134 18.20 -18.19 -21.59
CA ILE A 134 18.33 -18.54 -20.16
C ILE A 134 19.35 -19.65 -19.95
N SER A 135 19.22 -20.75 -20.69
CA SER A 135 19.98 -21.98 -20.43
C SER A 135 21.16 -22.21 -21.39
N ASN A 136 21.37 -21.32 -22.36
CA ASN A 136 22.39 -21.46 -23.41
C ASN A 136 22.36 -22.84 -24.10
N GLY A 137 21.16 -23.33 -24.40
CA GLY A 137 20.92 -24.61 -25.07
C GLY A 137 20.78 -25.83 -24.14
N ALA A 138 20.84 -25.66 -22.82
CA ALA A 138 20.66 -26.76 -21.88
C ALA A 138 19.19 -27.03 -21.54
N ARG A 139 18.72 -28.26 -21.73
CA ARG A 139 17.38 -28.70 -21.30
C ARG A 139 17.36 -29.11 -19.83
N ASN A 140 17.46 -28.13 -18.92
CA ASN A 140 17.50 -28.33 -17.46
C ASN A 140 16.20 -27.90 -16.74
N TYR A 141 15.14 -27.61 -17.49
CA TYR A 141 13.80 -27.26 -17.00
C TYR A 141 12.95 -28.50 -16.70
N TYR A 142 11.78 -28.29 -16.08
CA TYR A 142 10.77 -29.33 -15.89
C TYR A 142 9.91 -29.47 -17.17
N PRO A 143 10.03 -30.58 -17.92
CA PRO A 143 9.36 -30.74 -19.20
C PRO A 143 7.88 -31.05 -19.02
N LEU A 144 7.03 -30.32 -19.75
CA LEU A 144 5.58 -30.50 -19.76
C LEU A 144 5.11 -30.89 -21.17
N GLN A 145 4.11 -31.76 -21.25
CA GLN A 145 3.55 -32.23 -22.53
C GLN A 145 2.24 -31.52 -22.91
N SER A 146 1.50 -31.01 -21.92
CA SER A 146 0.21 -30.34 -22.12
C SER A 146 0.11 -29.07 -21.29
N LEU A 147 -0.68 -28.11 -21.79
CA LEU A 147 -1.03 -26.89 -21.05
C LEU A 147 -1.80 -27.22 -19.76
N ASN A 148 -2.62 -28.27 -19.75
CA ASN A 148 -3.32 -28.67 -18.53
C ASN A 148 -2.35 -29.12 -17.44
N ASP A 149 -1.34 -29.90 -17.83
CA ASP A 149 -0.30 -30.37 -16.91
C ASP A 149 0.54 -29.22 -16.37
N LEU A 150 0.76 -28.18 -17.18
CA LEU A 150 1.42 -26.94 -16.76
C LEU A 150 0.66 -26.26 -15.63
N TYR A 151 -0.63 -25.99 -15.82
CA TYR A 151 -1.45 -25.33 -14.80
C TYR A 151 -1.62 -26.19 -13.55
N LEU A 152 -1.82 -27.50 -13.71
CA LEU A 152 -1.90 -28.42 -12.58
C LEU A 152 -0.59 -28.42 -11.78
N SER A 153 0.56 -28.48 -12.45
CA SER A 153 1.88 -28.48 -11.81
C SER A 153 2.16 -27.20 -11.02
N LEU A 154 1.67 -26.04 -11.50
CA LEU A 154 1.70 -24.77 -10.76
C LEU A 154 0.81 -24.83 -9.52
N LEU A 155 -0.42 -25.34 -9.64
CA LEU A 155 -1.38 -25.41 -8.53
C LEU A 155 -0.93 -26.33 -7.41
N ILE A 156 -0.24 -27.43 -7.73
CA ILE A 156 0.31 -28.36 -6.75
C ILE A 156 1.73 -27.99 -6.26
N ASN A 157 2.23 -26.81 -6.63
CA ASN A 157 3.55 -26.29 -6.26
C ASN A 157 4.75 -27.17 -6.67
N MET A 158 4.60 -28.01 -7.70
CA MET A 158 5.73 -28.76 -8.27
C MET A 158 6.70 -27.83 -9.00
N ILE A 159 6.15 -26.83 -9.69
CA ILE A 159 6.89 -25.76 -10.36
C ILE A 159 6.53 -24.41 -9.75
N ASP A 160 7.50 -23.50 -9.69
CA ASP A 160 7.32 -22.14 -9.14
C ASP A 160 6.99 -21.13 -10.22
N ALA A 161 7.44 -21.38 -11.45
CA ALA A 161 7.34 -20.44 -12.55
C ALA A 161 7.09 -21.17 -13.87
N ALA A 162 6.24 -20.59 -14.69
CA ALA A 162 6.10 -20.92 -16.10
C ALA A 162 5.79 -19.63 -16.85
N PHE A 163 6.14 -19.57 -18.13
CA PHE A 163 5.84 -18.42 -18.98
C PHE A 163 5.23 -18.88 -20.30
N TRP A 164 4.32 -18.07 -20.81
CA TRP A 164 3.50 -18.32 -21.99
C TRP A 164 3.01 -16.97 -22.56
N ASP A 165 2.28 -17.01 -23.67
CA ASP A 165 1.70 -15.83 -24.31
C ASP A 165 0.80 -15.03 -23.35
N SER A 166 1.01 -13.71 -23.32
CA SER A 166 0.35 -12.81 -22.37
C SER A 166 -1.18 -12.87 -22.43
N GLY A 167 -1.77 -12.83 -23.62
CA GLY A 167 -3.22 -12.87 -23.80
C GLY A 167 -3.86 -14.18 -23.30
N THR A 168 -3.19 -15.32 -23.50
CA THR A 168 -3.70 -16.61 -23.01
C THR A 168 -3.57 -16.72 -21.50
N ILE A 169 -2.43 -16.32 -20.92
CA ILE A 169 -2.25 -16.32 -19.46
C ILE A 169 -3.26 -15.39 -18.79
N GLU A 170 -3.46 -14.17 -19.32
CA GLU A 170 -4.41 -13.20 -18.77
C GLU A 170 -5.83 -13.75 -18.76
N TYR A 171 -6.26 -14.34 -19.88
CA TYR A 171 -7.57 -14.97 -19.97
C TYR A 171 -7.72 -16.12 -18.97
N VAL A 172 -6.77 -17.05 -18.91
CA VAL A 172 -6.85 -18.25 -18.08
C VAL A 172 -6.77 -17.92 -16.59
N THR A 173 -5.88 -17.00 -16.21
CA THR A 173 -5.70 -16.60 -14.81
C THR A 173 -6.92 -15.85 -14.28
N ASN A 174 -7.51 -14.96 -15.08
CA ASN A 174 -8.67 -14.17 -14.66
C ASN A 174 -9.99 -14.96 -14.69
N ASN A 175 -10.15 -15.94 -15.58
CA ASN A 175 -11.42 -16.64 -15.77
C ASN A 175 -11.46 -18.07 -15.19
N ILE A 176 -10.32 -18.77 -15.14
CA ILE A 176 -10.28 -20.21 -14.80
C ILE A 176 -9.54 -20.44 -13.48
N TYR A 177 -8.33 -19.89 -13.33
CA TYR A 177 -7.45 -20.16 -12.19
C TYR A 177 -7.11 -18.89 -11.41
N CYS A 178 -8.06 -18.37 -10.64
CA CYS A 178 -7.89 -17.15 -9.82
C CYS A 178 -6.85 -17.28 -8.69
N ASN A 179 -6.35 -18.49 -8.42
CA ASN A 179 -5.30 -18.73 -7.44
C ASN A 179 -3.89 -18.49 -8.03
N LEU A 180 -3.78 -18.39 -9.35
CA LEU A 180 -2.54 -18.04 -10.02
C LEU A 180 -2.47 -16.52 -10.16
N THR A 181 -1.25 -15.99 -10.20
CA THR A 181 -0.99 -14.58 -10.42
C THR A 181 0.02 -14.41 -11.54
N ILE A 182 -0.19 -13.37 -12.35
CA ILE A 182 0.74 -13.00 -13.42
C ILE A 182 1.77 -12.07 -12.82
N ILE A 183 3.04 -12.33 -13.08
CA ILE A 183 4.15 -11.58 -12.48
C ILE A 183 5.17 -11.20 -13.55
N GLY A 184 5.64 -9.95 -13.47
CA GLY A 184 6.61 -9.38 -14.39
C GLY A 184 5.99 -8.61 -15.55
N ASN A 185 6.85 -8.08 -16.40
CA ASN A 185 6.49 -7.36 -17.62
C ASN A 185 6.76 -8.23 -18.86
N ASP A 186 6.18 -7.85 -19.99
CA ASP A 186 6.44 -8.46 -21.29
C ASP A 186 7.94 -8.41 -21.64
N PHE A 187 8.53 -9.56 -21.94
CA PHE A 187 9.97 -9.70 -22.17
C PHE A 187 10.34 -10.14 -23.59
N ASP A 188 9.45 -10.84 -24.30
CA ASP A 188 9.65 -11.27 -25.68
C ASP A 188 8.48 -10.74 -26.53
N LYS A 189 8.77 -9.76 -27.39
CA LYS A 189 7.76 -9.15 -28.24
C LYS A 189 7.62 -9.98 -29.51
N SER A 190 6.79 -11.02 -29.44
CA SER A 190 6.36 -11.79 -30.59
C SER A 190 4.96 -11.34 -31.04
N VAL A 191 4.65 -11.55 -32.32
CA VAL A 191 3.34 -11.20 -32.89
C VAL A 191 2.78 -12.42 -33.60
N PHE A 192 1.50 -12.69 -33.39
CA PHE A 192 0.79 -13.73 -34.12
C PHE A 192 0.62 -13.31 -35.59
N GLY A 193 1.15 -14.13 -36.49
CA GLY A 193 1.05 -13.94 -37.93
C GLY A 193 0.38 -15.14 -38.59
N ILE A 194 -0.42 -14.88 -39.63
CA ILE A 194 -0.93 -15.94 -40.50
C ILE A 194 0.11 -16.18 -41.59
N VAL A 195 0.64 -17.40 -41.65
CA VAL A 195 1.60 -17.80 -42.69
C VAL A 195 0.84 -18.32 -43.90
N THR A 196 1.15 -17.78 -45.07
CA THR A 196 0.50 -18.13 -46.34
C THR A 196 1.54 -18.50 -47.39
N PRO A 197 1.24 -19.38 -48.36
CA PRO A 197 2.15 -19.64 -49.47
C PRO A 197 2.52 -18.36 -50.23
N GLN A 198 3.76 -18.29 -50.74
CA GLN A 198 4.34 -17.07 -51.33
C GLN A 198 3.55 -16.50 -52.53
N LYS A 199 2.65 -17.28 -53.15
CA LYS A 199 1.80 -16.87 -54.28
C LYS A 199 0.31 -17.08 -54.00
N TRP A 200 -0.18 -16.65 -52.84
CA TRP A 200 -1.59 -16.78 -52.51
C TRP A 200 -2.41 -15.57 -53.01
N LEU A 201 -3.30 -15.80 -53.98
CA LEU A 201 -4.12 -14.78 -54.63
C LEU A 201 -5.01 -13.99 -53.64
N TYR A 202 -5.38 -14.61 -52.52
CA TYR A 202 -6.30 -14.03 -51.53
C TYR A 202 -5.62 -13.16 -50.46
N LEU A 203 -4.29 -13.07 -50.45
CA LEU A 203 -3.56 -12.24 -49.49
C LEU A 203 -3.96 -10.76 -49.59
N VAL A 204 -4.16 -10.26 -50.82
CA VAL A 204 -4.56 -8.87 -51.08
C VAL A 204 -5.95 -8.57 -50.51
N LEU A 205 -6.89 -9.52 -50.59
CA LEU A 205 -8.25 -9.35 -50.06
C LEU A 205 -8.29 -9.30 -48.52
N LEU A 206 -7.41 -10.05 -47.85
CA LEU A 206 -7.26 -10.00 -46.40
C LEU A 206 -6.71 -8.66 -45.92
N LEU A 207 -5.71 -8.11 -46.61
CA LEU A 207 -5.09 -6.82 -46.26
C LEU A 207 -6.02 -5.61 -46.49
N LEU A 208 -6.95 -5.70 -47.43
CA LEU A 208 -7.91 -4.62 -47.72
C LEU A 208 -9.05 -4.54 -46.70
N ARG A 209 -9.29 -5.59 -45.91
CA ARG A 209 -10.38 -5.65 -44.91
C ARG A 209 -9.93 -5.12 -43.54
N ASN A 210 -9.27 -3.96 -43.53
CA ASN A 210 -8.85 -3.29 -42.29
C ASN A 210 -10.08 -2.82 -41.49
N GLY A 211 -10.20 -3.24 -40.23
CA GLY A 211 -11.16 -2.65 -39.28
C GLY A 211 -11.92 -3.59 -38.33
N TYR A 212 -11.73 -4.92 -38.41
CA TYR A 212 -12.52 -5.87 -37.61
C TYR A 212 -11.88 -6.34 -36.29
N MET A 213 -10.63 -5.98 -36.00
CA MET A 213 -9.88 -6.53 -34.85
C MET A 213 -10.21 -5.89 -33.48
N HIS A 214 -10.93 -4.77 -33.42
CA HIS A 214 -11.31 -4.13 -32.14
C HIS A 214 -12.60 -4.75 -31.52
N LYS A 215 -13.31 -5.63 -32.24
CA LYS A 215 -14.59 -6.21 -31.78
C LYS A 215 -14.49 -7.66 -31.31
N ILE A 216 -13.28 -8.21 -31.27
CA ILE A 216 -12.97 -9.60 -30.91
C ILE A 216 -12.29 -9.57 -29.54
#